data_AF-A0A7W8GAK0-F1
#
_entry.id   AF-A0A7W8GAK0-F1
#
_cell.length_a   1.000
_cell.length_b   1.000
_cell.length_c   1.000
_cell.angle_alpha   90.00
_cell.angle_beta   90.00
_cell.angle_gamma   90.00
#
_symmetry.space_group_name_H-M   'P 1'
#
loop_
_entity.id
_entity.type
_entity.pdbx_description
1 polymer ?
#
loop_
_entity_poly.entity_id
_entity_poly.type
_entity_poly.pdbx_seq_one_letter_code
_entity_poly.pdbx_strand_id
1 'polypeptide(L)' 'MNENAFVAALQDINNHPVRFGECTITFTFHDGRLQYYTLTTSERKNIAEINTGFKKMENMPNGKTA' A
#
# COMPACT_ATOMS: atom_id res chain seq x y z
N MET A 1 -17.64 10.76 20.96
CA MET A 1 -16.88 10.35 19.75
C MET A 1 -17.85 9.71 18.78
N ASN A 2 -17.76 10.01 17.48
CA ASN A 2 -18.66 9.42 16.48
C ASN A 2 -18.10 8.05 16.08
N GLU A 3 -18.55 6.97 16.73
CA GLU A 3 -18.08 5.59 16.49
C GLU A 3 -18.11 5.21 14.99
N ASN A 4 -19.08 5.74 14.25
CA ASN A 4 -19.22 5.51 12.81
C ASN A 4 -17.99 5.93 12.00
N ALA A 5 -17.30 7.00 12.41
CA ALA A 5 -16.11 7.47 11.71
C ALA A 5 -14.90 6.55 11.93
N PHE A 6 -14.78 5.94 13.11
CA PHE A 6 -13.75 4.95 13.39
C PHE A 6 -14.01 3.64 12.66
N VAL A 7 -15.27 3.21 12.57
CA VAL A 7 -15.66 2.04 11.78
C VAL A 7 -15.35 2.25 10.29
N ALA A 8 -15.69 3.42 9.74
CA ALA A 8 -15.38 3.76 8.35
C ALA A 8 -13.87 3.78 8.09
N ALA A 9 -13.10 4.43 8.96
CA ALA A 9 -11.65 4.44 8.91
C ALA A 9 -11.03 3.02 8.94
N LEU A 10 -11.56 2.14 9.79
CA LEU A 10 -11.11 0.75 9.88
C LEU A 10 -11.43 -0.03 8.61
N GLN A 11 -12.62 0.18 8.03
CA GLN A 11 -12.98 -0.42 6.74
C GLN A 11 -12.03 0.04 5.63
N ASP A 12 -11.68 1.33 5.58
CA ASP A 12 -10.77 1.86 4.56
C ASP A 12 -9.35 1.32 4.69
N ILE A 13 -8.85 1.13 5.93
CA ILE A 13 -7.57 0.45 6.19
C ILE A 13 -7.62 -1.00 5.70
N ASN A 14 -8.69 -1.73 6.00
CA ASN A 14 -8.85 -3.12 5.57
C ASN A 14 -8.96 -3.26 4.05
N ASN A 15 -9.53 -2.26 3.37
CA ASN A 15 -9.62 -2.20 1.91
C ASN A 15 -8.30 -1.85 1.22
N HIS A 16 -7.32 -1.28 1.95
CA HIS A 16 -5.99 -0.94 1.44
C HIS A 16 -4.89 -1.70 2.22
N PRO A 17 -4.82 -3.04 2.10
CA PRO A 17 -3.88 -3.84 2.88
C PRO A 17 -2.43 -3.61 2.41
N VAL A 18 -1.71 -2.77 3.14
CA VAL A 18 -0.26 -2.56 2.93
C VAL A 18 0.52 -3.72 3.54
N ARG A 19 1.06 -4.61 2.70
CA ARG A 19 1.87 -5.76 3.15
C ARG A 19 3.29 -5.38 3.55
N PHE A 20 3.90 -4.47 2.79
CA PHE A 20 5.26 -3.97 3.05
C PHE A 20 5.26 -2.46 2.86
N GLY A 21 5.33 -1.72 3.96
CA GLY A 21 5.25 -0.27 3.95
C GLY A 21 4.54 0.27 5.18
N GLU A 22 3.86 1.40 5.03
CA GLU A 22 3.25 2.14 6.13
C GLU A 22 1.79 2.49 5.82
N CYS A 23 0.97 2.49 6.87
CA CYS A 23 -0.40 2.96 6.84
C CYS A 23 -0.57 3.94 8.00
N THR A 24 -0.90 5.19 7.70
CA THR A 24 -1.08 6.25 8.69
C THR A 24 -2.48 6.82 8.56
N ILE A 25 -3.18 6.92 9.69
CA ILE A 25 -4.46 7.60 9.78
C ILE A 25 -4.34 8.83 10.69
N THR A 26 -4.85 9.97 10.22
CA THR A 26 -4.86 11.22 11.00
C THR A 26 -6.29 11.72 11.12
N PHE A 27 -6.77 11.89 12.35
CA PHE A 27 -8.08 12.46 12.64
C PHE A 27 -7.95 13.96 12.93
N THR A 28 -8.76 14.78 12.26
CA THR A 28 -8.78 16.24 12.46
C THR A 28 -10.05 16.65 13.21
N PHE A 29 -9.87 17.41 14.28
CA PHE A 29 -10.95 17.92 15.12
C PHE A 29 -11.01 19.45 15.04
N HIS A 30 -12.23 20.00 14.92
CA HIS A 30 -12.51 21.42 15.13
C HIS A 30 -13.54 21.56 16.25
N ASP A 31 -13.25 22.41 17.24
CA ASP A 31 -14.09 22.66 18.41
C ASP A 31 -14.51 21.38 19.16
N GLY A 32 -13.58 20.43 19.29
CA GLY A 32 -13.82 19.13 19.94
C GLY A 32 -14.67 18.15 19.14
N ARG A 33 -15.07 18.51 17.91
CA ARG A 33 -15.83 17.64 17.00
C ARG A 33 -14.93 17.10 15.91
N LEU A 34 -15.08 15.82 15.61
CA LEU A 34 -14.40 15.19 14.48
C LEU A 34 -14.96 15.74 13.17
N GLN A 35 -14.08 16.18 12.28
CA GLN A 35 -14.45 16.83 11.02
C GLN A 35 -14.17 15.92 9.83
N TYR A 36 -12.93 15.42 9.76
CA TYR A 36 -12.51 14.46 8.76
C TYR A 36 -11.31 13.66 9.27
N TYR A 37 -10.98 12.60 8.55
CA TYR A 37 -9.72 11.89 8.70
C TYR A 37 -9.02 11.78 7.34
N THR A 38 -7.70 11.62 7.37
CA THR A 38 -6.92 11.28 6.18
C THR A 38 -6.29 9.91 6.38
N LEU A 39 -6.38 9.08 5.34
CA LEU A 39 -5.68 7.81 5.24
C LEU A 39 -4.54 7.97 4.24
N THR A 40 -3.31 7.74 4.69
CA THR A 40 -2.12 7.74 3.84
C THR A 40 -1.49 6.35 3.88
N THR A 41 -1.33 5.74 2.72
CA THR A 41 -0.63 4.47 2.55
C THR A 41 0.63 4.67 1.73
N SER A 42 1.68 3.96 2.11
CA SER A 42 2.95 3.89 1.38
C SER A 42 3.31 2.44 1.20
N GLU A 43 3.60 2.04 -0.03
CA GLU A 43 4.04 0.69 -0.36
C GLU A 43 5.51 0.67 -0.76
N ARG A 44 6.27 -0.24 -0.15
CA ARG A 44 7.67 -0.48 -0.48
C ARG A 44 7.78 -1.70 -1.38
N LYS A 45 8.40 -1.51 -2.55
CA LYS A 45 8.77 -2.61 -3.47
C LYS A 45 10.27 -2.86 -3.39
N ASN A 46 10.65 -4.12 -3.20
CA ASN A 46 12.06 -4.51 -3.18
C ASN A 46 12.59 -4.62 -4.61
N ILE A 47 13.60 -3.82 -4.96
CA ILE A 47 14.22 -3.84 -6.30
C ILE A 47 15.07 -5.10 -6.52
N ALA A 48 15.53 -5.76 -5.45
CA ALA A 48 16.29 -7.02 -5.58
C ALA A 48 15.45 -8.14 -6.23
N GLU A 49 14.14 -8.18 -5.98
CA GLU A 49 13.22 -9.15 -6.58
C GLU A 49 12.86 -8.80 -8.04
N ILE A 50 12.97 -7.54 -8.42
CA ILE A 50 12.78 -7.10 -9.82
C ILE A 50 14.01 -7.50 -10.65
N ASN A 51 15.20 -7.34 -10.09
CA ASN A 51 16.47 -7.64 -10.78
C ASN A 51 16.69 -9.14 -11.04
N THR A 52 16.12 -10.04 -10.24
CA THR A 52 16.18 -11.49 -10.50
C THR A 52 15.37 -11.90 -11.72
N GLY A 53 14.28 -11.18 -12.04
CA GLY A 53 13.50 -11.36 -13.27
C GLY A 53 14.29 -10.98 -14.52
N PHE A 54 15.01 -9.86 -14.48
CA PHE A 54 15.86 -9.40 -15.60
C PHE A 54 16.99 -10.38 -15.92
N LYS A 55 17.69 -10.91 -14.91
CA LYS A 55 18.74 -11.93 -15.12
C LYS A 55 18.22 -13.23 -15.76
N LYS A 56 16.95 -13.57 -15.55
CA LYS A 56 16.34 -14.79 -16.10
C LYS A 56 16.02 -14.65 -17.60
N MET A 57 15.76 -13.42 -18.07
CA MET A 57 15.57 -13.12 -19.50
C MET A 57 16.90 -13.04 -20.25
N GLU A 58 17.96 -12.51 -19.63
CA GLU A 58 19.31 -12.44 -20.22
C GLU A 58 19.92 -13.83 -20.48
N ASN A 59 19.55 -14.83 -19.66
CA ASN A 59 20.00 -16.21 -19.80
C ASN A 59 19.05 -17.10 -20.62
N MET A 60 18.05 -16.53 -21.30
CA MET A 60 17.19 -17.32 -22.17
C MET A 60 17.98 -17.63 -23.45
N PRO A 61 18.24 -18.92 -23.76
CA PRO A 61 18.95 -19.26 -24.99
C PRO A 61 18.10 -18.77 -26.16
N ASN A 62 18.67 -17.91 -27.01
CA ASN A 62 18.06 -17.51 -28.27
C ASN A 62 17.58 -18.79 -28.97
N GLY A 63 16.26 -18.92 -29.11
CA GLY A 63 15.62 -20.04 -29.78
C GLY A 63 16.29 -20.21 -31.13
N LYS A 64 17.04 -21.30 -31.29
CA LYS A 64 17.51 -21.73 -32.60
C LYS A 64 16.27 -22.01 -33.43
N THR A 65 16.01 -21.15 -34.42
CA THR A 65 15.22 -21.51 -35.59
C THR A 65 15.95 -22.67 -36.28
N ALA A 66 15.34 -23.85 -36.26
CA ALA A 66 15.60 -24.95 -37.16
C ALA A 66 14.25 -25.45 -37.66
#